data_AF-A0A9Q9APS9-F1
#
_entry.id   AF-A0A9Q9APS9-F1
#
_cell.length_a   1.000
_cell.length_b   1.000
_cell.length_c   1.000
_cell.angle_alpha   90.00
_cell.angle_beta   90.00
_cell.angle_gamma   90.00
#
_symmetry.space_group_name_H-M   'P 1'
#
loop_
_entity.id
_entity.type
_entity.pdbx_description
1 polymer ?
#
loop_
_entity_poly.entity_id
_entity_poly.type
_entity_poly.pdbx_seq_one_letter_code
_entity_poly.pdbx_strand_id
1 'polypeptide(L)'
;MNTIAAEMTPAQAKMIENRNLLSQWEATLVSRLGPPSLGIEEFYHTMTLLSSKSQPQDNSNDTHSGPGCFIATLKIFRCKSTPAIKRPLIVLFHGGGSGAGSIEMCTRPAREFAEEFGAVMSDIPIR
;
A
#
# COMPACT_ATOMS: atom_id res chain seq x y z
N MET A 1 -23.48 12.60 29.16
CA MET A 1 -22.56 12.59 28.01
C MET A 1 -21.79 11.27 28.08
N ASN A 2 -22.25 10.25 27.36
CA ASN A 2 -21.58 8.94 27.34
C ASN A 2 -20.75 8.86 26.05
N THR A 3 -19.45 9.06 26.19
CA THR A 3 -18.47 8.70 25.17
C THR A 3 -18.40 7.18 25.13
N ILE A 4 -19.17 6.55 24.24
CA ILE A 4 -19.02 5.12 23.97
C ILE A 4 -17.74 4.98 23.15
N ALA A 5 -16.61 4.82 23.82
CA ALA A 5 -15.42 4.27 23.17
C ALA A 5 -15.82 2.87 22.69
N ALA A 6 -15.94 2.67 21.38
CA ALA A 6 -16.20 1.35 20.84
C ALA A 6 -15.03 0.45 21.22
N GLU A 7 -15.26 -0.45 22.19
CA GLU A 7 -14.26 -1.41 22.63
C GLU A 7 -13.92 -2.35 21.47
N MET A 8 -12.63 -2.46 21.18
CA MET A 8 -12.11 -3.38 20.18
C MET A 8 -12.34 -4.81 20.67
N THR A 9 -13.02 -5.62 19.86
CA THR A 9 -13.27 -7.03 20.19
C THR A 9 -11.94 -7.80 20.27
N PRO A 10 -11.86 -8.87 21.09
CA PRO A 10 -10.68 -9.74 21.13
C PRO A 10 -10.28 -10.29 19.75
N ALA A 11 -11.27 -10.51 18.86
CA ALA A 11 -11.03 -10.94 17.49
C ALA A 11 -10.34 -9.86 16.65
N GLN A 12 -10.77 -8.60 16.76
CA GLN A 12 -10.12 -7.46 16.10
C GLN A 12 -8.70 -7.23 16.62
N ALA A 13 -8.50 -7.35 17.95
CA ALA A 13 -7.17 -7.25 18.56
C ALA A 13 -6.21 -8.31 18.00
N LYS A 14 -6.65 -9.57 17.95
CA LYS A 14 -5.88 -10.68 17.40
C LYS A 14 -5.58 -10.52 15.91
N MET A 15 -6.52 -9.96 15.15
CA MET A 15 -6.32 -9.69 13.72
C MET A 15 -5.21 -8.63 13.51
N ILE A 16 -5.20 -7.57 14.31
CA ILE A 16 -4.16 -6.53 14.25
C ILE A 16 -2.79 -7.11 14.64
N GLU A 17 -2.74 -7.92 15.69
CA GLU A 17 -1.52 -8.61 16.11
C GLU A 17 -0.96 -9.49 14.98
N ASN A 18 -1.80 -10.32 14.37
CA ASN A 18 -1.42 -11.15 13.22
C ASN A 18 -0.93 -10.31 12.04
N ARG A 19 -1.58 -9.18 11.74
CA ARG A 19 -1.17 -8.26 10.67
C ARG A 19 0.21 -7.69 10.94
N ASN A 20 0.49 -7.29 12.18
CA ASN A 20 1.79 -6.77 12.58
C ASN A 20 2.88 -7.84 12.48
N LEU A 21 2.58 -9.09 12.88
CA LEU A 21 3.51 -10.21 12.76
C LEU A 21 3.85 -10.52 11.30
N LEU A 22 2.84 -10.57 10.43
CA LEU A 22 3.02 -10.80 8.99
C LEU A 22 3.89 -9.70 8.36
N SER A 23 3.64 -8.44 8.72
CA SER A 23 4.44 -7.31 8.25
C SER A 23 5.93 -7.44 8.63
N GLN A 24 6.23 -7.91 9.86
CA GLN A 24 7.62 -8.16 10.29
C GLN A 24 8.26 -9.31 9.52
N TRP A 25 7.51 -10.38 9.27
CA TRP A 25 7.99 -11.52 8.49
C TRP A 25 8.26 -11.11 7.04
N GLU A 26 7.41 -10.28 6.45
CA GLU A 26 7.59 -9.76 5.10
C GLU A 26 8.86 -8.93 4.97
N ALA A 27 9.14 -8.02 5.92
CA ALA A 27 10.40 -7.28 5.93
C ALA A 27 11.62 -8.22 5.97
N THR A 28 11.53 -9.28 6.77
CA THR A 28 12.57 -10.32 6.85
C THR A 28 12.71 -11.07 5.52
N LEU A 29 11.62 -11.47 4.88
CA LEU A 29 11.63 -12.16 3.59
C LEU A 29 12.20 -11.27 2.48
N VAL A 30 11.83 -9.98 2.45
CA VAL A 30 12.38 -9.02 1.50
C VAL A 30 13.88 -8.85 1.68
N SER A 31 14.39 -8.83 2.93
CA SER A 31 15.83 -8.78 3.17
C SER A 31 16.59 -9.96 2.54
N ARG A 32 15.95 -11.14 2.43
CA ARG A 32 16.54 -12.35 1.83
C ARG A 32 16.58 -12.30 0.31
N LEU A 33 15.83 -11.41 -0.34
CA LEU A 33 15.90 -11.18 -1.79
C LEU A 33 17.21 -10.51 -2.21
N GLY A 34 17.99 -9.98 -1.24
CA GLY A 34 19.17 -9.18 -1.53
C GLY A 34 18.83 -7.79 -2.07
N PRO A 35 19.84 -6.98 -2.43
CA PRO A 35 19.62 -5.68 -3.04
C PRO A 35 19.01 -5.82 -4.44
N PRO A 36 18.30 -4.78 -4.95
CA PRO A 36 17.94 -4.71 -6.37
C PRO A 36 19.17 -4.81 -7.27
N SER A 37 18.99 -5.28 -8.50
CA SER A 37 20.05 -5.22 -9.51
C SER A 37 20.45 -3.76 -9.78
N LEU A 38 21.69 -3.54 -10.22
CA LEU A 38 22.25 -2.19 -10.42
C LEU A 38 21.43 -1.32 -11.40
N GLY A 39 20.74 -1.96 -12.35
CA GLY A 39 19.88 -1.31 -13.35
C GLY A 39 18.53 -0.84 -12.81
N ILE A 40 18.12 -1.29 -11.61
CA ILE A 40 16.85 -0.96 -10.99
C ILE A 40 17.05 0.09 -9.89
N GLU A 41 16.09 1.00 -9.80
CA GLU A 41 15.91 1.86 -8.64
C GLU A 41 14.61 1.51 -7.91
N GLU A 42 14.70 1.50 -6.58
CA GLU A 42 13.62 1.18 -5.65
C GLU A 42 13.47 2.37 -4.70
N PHE A 43 12.27 2.96 -4.61
CA PHE A 43 12.00 4.10 -3.72
C PHE A 43 10.52 4.19 -3.34
N TYR A 44 10.22 4.86 -2.24
CA TYR A 44 8.85 5.13 -1.79
C TYR A 44 8.35 6.48 -2.29
N HIS A 45 7.06 6.56 -2.59
CA HIS A 45 6.39 7.80 -2.97
C HIS A 45 5.03 7.88 -2.28
N THR A 46 4.60 9.08 -1.90
CA THR A 46 3.27 9.30 -1.34
C THR A 46 2.42 10.05 -2.33
N MET A 47 1.16 9.64 -2.47
CA MET A 47 0.19 10.37 -3.27
C MET A 47 -1.16 10.49 -2.58
N THR A 48 -1.87 11.54 -2.95
CA THR A 48 -3.18 11.87 -2.42
C THR A 48 -4.25 11.25 -3.32
N LEU A 49 -5.07 10.37 -2.77
CA LEU A 49 -6.17 9.72 -3.46
C LEU A 49 -7.50 10.31 -3.00
N LEU A 50 -8.35 10.62 -3.98
CA LEU A 50 -9.70 11.12 -3.76
C LEU A 50 -10.64 9.93 -3.52
N SER A 51 -11.38 9.95 -2.42
CA SER A 51 -12.48 9.02 -2.17
C SER A 51 -13.72 9.48 -2.91
N SER A 52 -14.23 8.63 -3.79
CA SER A 52 -15.54 8.81 -4.43
C SER A 52 -16.71 8.35 -3.54
N LYS A 53 -16.43 7.74 -2.38
CA LYS A 53 -17.47 7.36 -1.43
C LYS A 53 -17.92 8.60 -0.66
N SER A 54 -19.01 9.21 -1.13
CA SER A 54 -19.96 9.88 -0.25
C SER A 54 -20.40 8.84 0.79
N GLN A 55 -19.84 8.90 2.00
CA GLN A 55 -20.52 8.24 3.11
C GLN A 55 -21.94 8.80 3.21
N PRO A 56 -22.95 7.98 3.48
CA PRO A 56 -24.23 8.50 3.96
C PRO A 56 -23.95 9.40 5.15
N GLN A 57 -24.39 10.65 5.09
CA GLN A 57 -24.38 11.56 6.23
C GLN A 57 -25.18 10.91 7.36
N ASP A 58 -24.50 10.38 8.37
CA ASP A 58 -25.12 10.34 9.69
C ASP A 58 -25.31 11.81 10.11
N ASN A 59 -26.50 12.12 10.62
CA ASN A 59 -27.01 13.47 10.87
C ASN A 59 -26.29 14.20 12.03
N SER A 60 -24.95 14.28 12.01
CA SER A 60 -24.19 15.15 12.90
C SER A 60 -23.95 16.49 12.22
N ASN A 61 -24.40 17.57 12.88
CA ASN A 61 -24.31 18.98 12.47
C ASN A 61 -22.87 19.53 12.44
N ASP A 62 -21.93 18.83 11.81
CA ASP A 62 -20.59 19.35 11.56
C ASP A 62 -20.47 19.83 10.11
N THR A 63 -20.55 21.14 9.95
CA THR A 63 -20.25 21.86 8.72
C THR A 63 -18.80 21.66 8.29
N HIS A 64 -18.64 21.12 7.08
CA HIS A 64 -17.42 20.94 6.26
C HIS A 64 -16.80 19.54 6.23
N SER A 65 -17.40 18.64 5.44
CA SER A 65 -16.71 17.43 4.95
C SER A 65 -16.91 17.29 3.43
N GLY A 66 -15.95 17.82 2.68
CA GLY A 66 -15.78 17.54 1.25
C GLY A 66 -15.39 16.07 0.98
N PRO A 67 -15.14 15.70 -0.29
CA PRO A 67 -14.77 14.33 -0.65
C PRO A 67 -13.58 13.86 0.19
N GLY A 68 -13.76 12.72 0.87
CA GLY A 68 -12.74 12.16 1.76
C GLY A 68 -11.43 11.98 1.00
N CYS A 69 -10.34 12.47 1.56
CA CYS A 69 -9.03 12.43 0.94
C CYS A 69 -8.12 11.51 1.77
N PHE A 70 -7.43 10.56 1.13
CA PHE A 70 -6.50 9.69 1.85
C PHE A 70 -5.13 9.65 1.18
N ILE A 71 -4.08 9.54 2.00
CA ILE A 71 -2.69 9.47 1.54
C ILE A 71 -2.31 8.00 1.38
N ALA A 72 -1.95 7.61 0.15
CA ALA A 72 -1.37 6.31 -0.15
C ALA A 72 0.14 6.41 -0.20
N THR A 73 0.82 5.42 0.39
CA THR A 73 2.25 5.19 0.18
C THR A 73 2.41 4.11 -0.87
N LEU A 74 3.27 4.35 -1.85
CA LEU A 74 3.58 3.51 -2.99
C LEU A 74 5.05 3.13 -2.92
N LYS A 75 5.40 1.94 -3.42
CA LYS A 75 6.78 1.51 -3.61
C LYS A 75 7.03 1.34 -5.10
N ILE A 76 7.97 2.11 -5.63
CA ILE A 76 8.19 2.24 -7.07
C ILE A 76 9.48 1.52 -7.44
N PHE A 77 9.40 0.70 -8.48
CA PHE A 77 10.52 0.01 -9.10
C PHE A 77 10.60 0.43 -10.56
N ARG A 78 11.75 0.92 -10.99
CA ARG A 78 11.91 1.30 -12.41
C ARG A 78 13.33 1.06 -12.91
N CYS A 79 13.45 0.89 -14.22
CA CYS A 79 14.72 0.70 -14.86
C CYS A 79 15.38 2.06 -15.16
N LYS A 80 16.62 2.24 -14.70
CA LYS A 80 17.37 3.49 -14.85
C LYS A 80 17.65 3.83 -16.31
N SER A 81 17.90 2.81 -17.15
CA SER A 81 18.24 3.00 -18.57
C SER A 81 17.02 3.27 -19.47
N THR A 82 15.82 2.92 -19.01
CA THR A 82 14.59 3.12 -19.80
C THR A 82 14.13 4.57 -19.66
N PRO A 83 13.97 5.35 -20.74
CA PRO A 83 13.47 6.73 -20.64
C PRO A 83 12.02 6.78 -20.14
N ALA A 84 11.67 7.80 -19.34
CA ALA A 84 10.34 7.92 -18.72
C ALA A 84 9.17 7.83 -19.73
N ILE A 85 9.31 8.41 -20.92
CA ILE A 85 8.29 8.36 -21.98
C ILE A 85 8.04 6.97 -22.57
N LYS A 86 8.96 6.02 -22.35
CA LYS A 86 8.87 4.63 -22.84
C LYS A 86 8.55 3.63 -21.73
N ARG A 87 8.33 4.09 -20.49
CA ARG A 87 8.08 3.24 -19.33
C ARG A 87 6.58 2.89 -19.25
N PRO A 88 6.19 1.61 -19.38
CA PRO A 88 4.82 1.22 -19.09
C PRO A 88 4.53 1.39 -17.59
N LEU A 89 3.29 1.76 -17.24
CA LEU A 89 2.86 1.76 -15.84
C LEU A 89 2.21 0.42 -15.53
N ILE A 90 2.91 -0.44 -14.79
CA ILE A 90 2.36 -1.67 -14.23
C ILE A 90 1.98 -1.39 -12.77
N VAL A 91 0.73 -1.65 -12.38
CA VAL A 91 0.27 -1.45 -11.00
C VAL A 91 0.02 -2.81 -10.35
N LEU A 92 0.74 -3.10 -9.26
CA LEU A 92 0.57 -4.33 -8.49
C LEU A 92 -0.21 -4.05 -7.21
N PHE A 93 -1.26 -4.83 -6.99
CA PHE A 93 -2.00 -4.85 -5.74
C PHE A 93 -1.64 -6.12 -4.98
N HIS A 94 -1.27 -5.99 -3.70
CA HIS A 94 -0.99 -7.16 -2.88
C HIS A 94 -2.29 -7.93 -2.60
N GLY A 95 -2.17 -9.24 -2.36
CA GLY A 95 -3.27 -10.08 -1.90
C GLY A 95 -3.63 -9.83 -0.43
N GLY A 96 -4.26 -10.82 0.23
CA GLY A 96 -4.54 -10.74 1.68
C GLY A 96 -5.97 -10.30 2.05
N GLY A 97 -6.88 -10.29 1.08
CA GLY A 97 -8.33 -10.19 1.32
C GLY A 97 -8.77 -8.93 2.05
N SER A 98 -8.06 -7.81 1.84
CA SER A 98 -8.26 -6.51 2.52
C SER A 98 -8.05 -6.51 4.04
N GLY A 99 -7.79 -7.66 4.67
CA GLY A 99 -7.50 -7.77 6.11
C GLY A 99 -6.01 -7.84 6.42
N ALA A 100 -5.20 -8.34 5.48
CA ALA A 100 -3.77 -8.55 5.63
C ALA A 100 -3.01 -8.10 4.38
N GLY A 101 -1.69 -7.98 4.52
CA GLY A 101 -0.80 -7.55 3.45
C GLY A 101 0.01 -6.30 3.80
N SER A 102 1.14 -6.16 3.14
CA SER A 102 1.93 -4.95 3.13
C SER A 102 2.50 -4.67 1.74
N ILE A 103 2.98 -3.44 1.60
CA ILE A 103 3.71 -2.92 0.44
C ILE A 103 4.93 -3.77 0.05
N GLU A 104 5.46 -4.56 0.98
CA GLU A 104 6.63 -5.40 0.78
C GLU A 104 6.31 -6.71 0.04
N MET A 105 5.06 -7.20 0.10
CA MET A 105 4.66 -8.49 -0.50
C MET A 105 4.92 -8.57 -2.01
N CYS A 106 4.80 -7.44 -2.71
CA CYS A 106 4.98 -7.35 -4.15
C CYS A 106 6.42 -7.01 -4.56
N THR A 107 7.37 -6.91 -3.61
CA THR A 107 8.76 -6.50 -3.92
C THR A 107 9.42 -7.39 -4.97
N ARG A 108 9.33 -8.72 -4.83
CA ARG A 108 9.94 -9.65 -5.78
C ARG A 108 9.35 -9.53 -7.19
N PRO A 109 8.03 -9.72 -7.40
CA PRO A 109 7.46 -9.59 -8.75
C PRO A 109 7.63 -8.18 -9.32
N ALA A 110 7.63 -7.13 -8.48
CA ALA A 110 7.88 -5.77 -8.94
C ALA A 110 9.30 -5.56 -9.47
N ARG A 111 10.32 -6.16 -8.83
CA ARG A 111 11.70 -6.14 -9.34
C ARG A 111 11.82 -6.86 -10.67
N GLU A 112 11.30 -8.08 -10.74
CA GLU A 112 11.33 -8.91 -11.96
C GLU A 112 10.65 -8.19 -13.14
N PHE A 113 9.47 -7.61 -12.92
CA PHE A 113 8.77 -6.82 -13.93
C PHE A 113 9.45 -5.50 -14.27
N ALA A 114 10.11 -4.83 -13.32
CA ALA A 114 10.84 -3.61 -13.61
C ALA A 114 12.09 -3.88 -14.46
N GLU A 115 12.72 -5.05 -14.29
CA GLU A 115 13.83 -5.53 -15.12
C GLU A 115 13.36 -5.88 -16.54
N GLU A 116 12.24 -6.58 -16.66
CA GLU A 116 11.73 -7.06 -17.94
C GLU A 116 11.02 -5.96 -18.76
N PHE A 117 10.21 -5.12 -18.10
CA PHE A 117 9.30 -4.18 -18.77
C PHE A 117 9.64 -2.70 -18.55
N GLY A 118 10.55 -2.36 -17.63
CA GLY A 118 11.11 -1.02 -17.50
C GLY A 118 10.40 -0.07 -16.52
N ALA A 119 9.21 -0.39 -16.00
CA ALA A 119 8.61 0.29 -14.84
C ALA A 119 7.44 -0.46 -14.19
N VAL A 120 7.39 -0.40 -12.85
CA VAL A 120 6.37 -1.02 -12.01
C VAL A 120 6.12 -0.16 -10.76
N MET A 121 4.85 0.05 -10.44
CA MET A 121 4.39 0.63 -9.19
C MET A 121 3.77 -0.50 -8.34
N SER A 122 4.26 -0.65 -7.12
CA SER A 122 3.77 -1.63 -6.16
C SER A 122 3.01 -0.94 -5.03
N ASP A 123 1.78 -1.42 -4.86
CA ASP A 123 0.87 -1.25 -3.75
C ASP A 123 0.23 0.13 -3.53
N ILE A 124 -1.09 0.10 -3.32
CA ILE A 124 -1.90 1.13 -2.65
C ILE A 124 -2.56 0.39 -1.48
N PRO A 125 -2.31 0.76 -0.22
CA PRO A 125 -2.97 0.11 0.90
C PRO A 125 -4.48 0.29 0.77
N ILE A 126 -5.19 -0.81 0.46
CA ILE A 126 -6.64 -0.85 0.44
C ILE A 126 -7.08 -0.93 1.90
N ARG A 127 -7.75 0.13 2.38
CA ARG A 127 -8.44 0.16 3.68
C ARG A 127 -9.93 -0.09 3.51
#